data_AF-A0A9E8MYR4-F1
#
_entry.id   AF-A0A9E8MYR4-F1
#
_cell.length_a   1.000
_cell.length_b   1.000
_cell.length_c   1.000
_cell.angle_alpha   90.00
_cell.angle_beta   90.00
_cell.angle_gamma   90.00
#
_symmetry.space_group_name_H-M   'P 1'
#
loop_
_entity.id
_entity.type
_entity.pdbx_description
1 polymer ?
#
loop_
_entity_poly.entity_id
_entity_poly.type
_entity_poly.pdbx_seq_one_letter_code
_entity_poly.pdbx_strand_id
1 'polypeptide(L)'
;MRYITMFFFFCYCSVCFSQYKFPKQEYAQLVLDSKLVVELLDGESEYNAIMNSSVKEVFINNWKHTEVLFLTRSGIDSLRNIHKNGYSFLYQKASKYSERRFREDNLGRSSTYEAFTFSSYRYFLNILIEGKNHFVTSIDFGTNNLIETDHLFLYQQLSLLIQASAEGKKPWHFFKVNRNLEQLKNSTLVMPRFLFKEKDSSKIEDYYKHDYQLVDFNAYQELILNKETGKSYIKIIWSPQHKLYMWIVVNASDGAILSINSFGGLHFSNEQTVKEVIKVKYLKYATSKLAQKVNNRYGWKLKI
;
A
#
# COMPACT_ATOMS: atom_id res chain seq x y z
N MET A 1 -45.89 28.40 -19.36
CA MET A 1 -44.56 28.22 -19.97
C MET A 1 -43.49 28.62 -18.97
N ARG A 2 -42.79 27.64 -18.39
CA ARG A 2 -41.32 27.62 -18.16
C ARG A 2 -41.01 26.46 -17.21
N TYR A 3 -40.56 25.38 -17.85
CA TYR A 3 -39.85 24.28 -17.24
C TYR A 3 -38.56 24.81 -16.59
N ILE A 4 -38.31 24.47 -15.34
CA ILE A 4 -36.94 24.38 -14.82
C ILE A 4 -36.79 22.95 -14.34
N THR A 5 -36.19 22.17 -15.23
CA THR A 5 -35.83 20.77 -15.09
C THR A 5 -34.96 20.61 -13.85
N MET A 6 -35.46 19.82 -12.91
CA MET A 6 -34.75 19.31 -11.74
C MET A 6 -33.51 18.55 -12.24
N PHE A 7 -32.34 19.20 -12.15
CA PHE A 7 -31.06 18.60 -12.51
C PHE A 7 -30.73 17.57 -11.43
N PHE A 8 -31.07 16.30 -11.70
CA PHE A 8 -30.54 15.15 -10.98
C PHE A 8 -29.03 15.12 -11.18
N PHE A 9 -28.29 15.82 -10.32
CA PHE A 9 -26.89 15.53 -10.07
C PHE A 9 -26.83 14.22 -9.28
N PHE A 10 -27.06 13.10 -9.97
CA PHE A 10 -26.49 11.81 -9.57
C PHE A 10 -24.97 11.95 -9.75
N CYS A 11 -24.34 12.67 -8.82
CA CYS A 11 -22.91 12.58 -8.62
C CYS A 11 -22.66 11.14 -8.16
N TYR A 12 -22.31 10.29 -9.12
CA TYR A 12 -21.63 9.03 -8.87
C TYR A 12 -20.27 9.36 -8.25
N CYS A 13 -20.30 9.76 -6.99
CA CYS A 13 -19.14 9.87 -6.11
C CYS A 13 -18.65 8.44 -5.87
N SER A 14 -17.95 7.90 -6.86
CA SER A 14 -17.08 6.74 -6.70
C SER A 14 -15.89 7.20 -5.87
N VAL A 15 -16.12 7.44 -4.58
CA VAL A 15 -15.08 7.87 -3.67
C VAL A 15 -14.16 6.65 -3.50
N CYS A 16 -12.90 6.81 -3.88
CA CYS A 16 -11.88 5.78 -3.69
C CYS A 16 -10.93 6.25 -2.60
N PHE A 17 -10.69 5.32 -1.68
CA PHE A 17 -9.96 5.48 -0.44
C PHE A 17 -8.49 5.18 -0.57
N SER A 18 -7.70 5.94 0.19
CA SER A 18 -6.42 5.56 0.79
C SER A 18 -5.44 4.81 -0.11
N GLN A 19 -4.47 4.13 0.49
CA GLN A 19 -3.57 3.23 -0.22
C GLN A 19 -4.33 2.13 -0.98
N TYR A 20 -5.60 1.86 -0.63
CA TYR A 20 -6.39 0.74 -1.15
C TYR A 20 -7.81 1.16 -1.56
N LYS A 21 -8.18 0.88 -2.80
CA LYS A 21 -9.61 0.88 -3.16
C LYS A 21 -10.27 -0.38 -2.60
N PHE A 22 -11.24 -0.24 -1.70
CA PHE A 22 -11.98 -1.38 -1.20
C PHE A 22 -12.81 -2.01 -2.35
N PRO A 23 -12.61 -3.31 -2.67
CA PRO A 23 -13.32 -3.96 -3.76
C PRO A 23 -14.83 -3.98 -3.55
N LYS A 24 -15.60 -3.91 -4.64
CA LYS A 24 -17.02 -4.31 -4.63
C LYS A 24 -17.12 -5.81 -4.34
N GLN A 25 -18.17 -6.23 -3.62
CA GLN A 25 -18.40 -7.64 -3.29
C GLN A 25 -18.46 -8.53 -4.54
N GLU A 26 -19.25 -8.13 -5.55
CA GLU A 26 -19.36 -8.84 -6.84
C GLU A 26 -18.00 -9.06 -7.52
N TYR A 27 -17.13 -8.05 -7.52
CA TYR A 27 -15.82 -8.14 -8.17
C TYR A 27 -14.84 -8.96 -7.33
N ALA A 28 -14.91 -8.87 -6.01
CA ALA A 28 -14.10 -9.70 -5.13
C ALA A 28 -14.45 -11.18 -5.27
N GLN A 29 -15.74 -11.51 -5.37
CA GLN A 29 -16.19 -12.88 -5.62
C GLN A 29 -15.65 -13.39 -6.97
N LEU A 30 -15.76 -12.58 -8.04
CA LEU A 30 -15.19 -12.94 -9.34
C LEU A 30 -13.67 -13.16 -9.32
N VAL A 31 -12.92 -12.44 -8.47
CA VAL A 31 -11.48 -12.72 -8.26
C VAL A 31 -11.28 -14.10 -7.64
N LEU A 32 -12.06 -14.45 -6.62
CA LEU A 32 -12.00 -15.77 -5.96
C LEU A 32 -12.47 -16.91 -6.86
N ASP A 33 -13.28 -16.62 -7.88
CA ASP A 33 -13.78 -17.61 -8.83
C ASP A 33 -12.91 -17.72 -10.11
N SER A 34 -11.88 -16.87 -10.26
CA SER A 34 -11.04 -16.78 -11.47
C SER A 34 -9.58 -17.13 -11.23
N LYS A 35 -8.91 -17.65 -12.27
CA LYS A 35 -7.45 -17.84 -12.22
C LYS A 35 -6.78 -16.48 -12.11
N LEU A 36 -5.82 -16.35 -11.19
CA LEU A 36 -5.07 -15.12 -11.02
C LEU A 36 -3.86 -15.12 -11.97
N VAL A 37 -3.80 -14.15 -12.86
CA VAL A 37 -2.66 -13.92 -13.75
C VAL A 37 -1.82 -12.79 -13.19
N VAL A 38 -0.59 -13.08 -12.78
CA VAL A 38 0.37 -12.09 -12.28
C VAL A 38 1.30 -11.68 -13.41
N GLU A 39 1.38 -10.37 -13.66
CA GLU A 39 2.30 -9.81 -14.64
C GLU A 39 3.76 -9.99 -14.19
N LEU A 40 4.59 -10.48 -15.09
CA LEU A 40 6.05 -10.49 -14.98
C LEU A 40 6.64 -9.31 -15.76
N LEU A 41 7.77 -8.80 -15.27
CA LEU A 41 8.55 -7.79 -15.98
C LEU A 41 9.22 -8.40 -17.21
N ASP A 42 9.17 -7.66 -18.33
CA ASP A 42 9.82 -8.01 -19.58
C ASP A 42 11.33 -7.68 -19.55
N GLY A 43 12.13 -8.48 -20.26
CA GLY A 43 13.57 -8.26 -20.44
C GLY A 43 14.46 -8.97 -19.42
N GLU A 44 15.74 -9.14 -19.76
CA GLU A 44 16.70 -10.02 -19.09
C GLU A 44 17.55 -9.33 -18.01
N SER A 45 17.13 -8.17 -17.49
CA SER A 45 17.91 -7.51 -16.43
C SER A 45 17.89 -8.33 -15.13
N GLU A 46 18.99 -8.31 -14.39
CA GLU A 46 19.11 -8.96 -13.07
C GLU A 46 18.00 -8.47 -12.11
N TYR A 47 17.72 -7.17 -12.14
CA TYR A 47 16.62 -6.57 -11.38
C TYR A 47 15.26 -7.22 -11.71
N ASN A 48 14.95 -7.40 -13.00
CA ASN A 48 13.70 -8.04 -13.41
C ASN A 48 13.67 -9.51 -13.00
N ALA A 49 14.79 -10.22 -13.09
CA ALA A 49 14.89 -11.62 -12.68
C ALA A 49 14.60 -11.77 -11.18
N ILE A 50 15.19 -10.93 -10.33
CA ILE A 50 14.96 -10.91 -8.88
C ILE A 50 13.49 -10.59 -8.56
N MET A 51 12.95 -9.53 -9.16
CA MET A 51 11.55 -9.14 -8.99
C MET A 51 10.58 -10.25 -9.41
N ASN A 52 10.81 -10.85 -10.58
CA ASN A 52 9.98 -11.93 -11.12
C ASN A 52 10.08 -13.20 -10.25
N SER A 53 11.27 -13.53 -9.75
CA SER A 53 11.46 -14.68 -8.85
C SER A 53 10.70 -14.47 -7.55
N SER A 54 10.87 -13.29 -6.95
CA SER A 54 10.26 -12.95 -5.68
C SER A 54 8.73 -12.93 -5.73
N VAL A 55 8.14 -12.30 -6.76
CA VAL A 55 6.67 -12.30 -6.90
C VAL A 55 6.12 -13.71 -7.18
N LYS A 56 6.86 -14.53 -7.94
CA LYS A 56 6.47 -15.94 -8.19
C LYS A 56 6.46 -16.74 -6.91
N GLU A 57 7.56 -16.74 -6.18
CA GLU A 57 7.73 -17.49 -4.95
C GLU A 57 6.64 -17.14 -3.93
N VAL A 58 6.42 -15.85 -3.69
CA VAL A 58 5.38 -15.40 -2.76
C VAL A 58 4.00 -15.87 -3.21
N PHE A 59 3.60 -15.66 -4.47
CA PHE A 59 2.24 -16.01 -4.88
C PHE A 59 2.02 -17.53 -4.96
N ILE A 60 3.01 -18.32 -5.39
CA ILE A 60 2.92 -19.79 -5.37
C ILE A 60 2.77 -20.32 -3.94
N ASN A 61 3.59 -19.81 -3.02
CA ASN A 61 3.62 -20.31 -1.66
C ASN A 61 2.39 -19.87 -0.86
N ASN A 62 1.81 -18.71 -1.17
CA ASN A 62 0.82 -18.08 -0.30
C ASN A 62 -0.58 -17.94 -0.91
N TRP A 63 -0.74 -17.75 -2.22
CA TRP A 63 -2.07 -17.62 -2.82
C TRP A 63 -2.76 -18.98 -2.90
N LYS A 64 -3.77 -19.21 -2.03
CA LYS A 64 -4.50 -20.49 -1.94
C LYS A 64 -5.95 -20.42 -2.44
N HIS A 65 -6.36 -19.27 -2.99
CA HIS A 65 -7.74 -19.09 -3.46
C HIS A 65 -7.98 -19.78 -4.80
N THR A 66 -7.10 -19.53 -5.76
CA THR A 66 -7.22 -20.00 -7.14
C THR A 66 -5.86 -20.34 -7.73
N GLU A 67 -5.86 -20.98 -8.90
CA GLU A 67 -4.63 -21.19 -9.67
C GLU A 67 -3.98 -19.85 -10.04
N VAL A 68 -2.66 -19.79 -9.93
CA VAL A 68 -1.85 -18.61 -10.31
C VAL A 68 -1.06 -18.90 -11.57
N LEU A 69 -1.18 -18.02 -12.56
CA LEU A 69 -0.40 -18.01 -13.78
C LEU A 69 0.53 -16.81 -13.80
N PHE A 70 1.73 -16.97 -14.35
CA PHE A 70 2.71 -15.91 -14.48
C PHE A 70 2.99 -15.65 -15.95
N LEU A 71 2.65 -14.45 -16.42
CA LEU A 71 2.76 -14.09 -17.84
C LEU A 71 3.40 -12.71 -17.96
N THR A 72 4.15 -12.51 -19.04
CA THR A 72 4.58 -11.18 -19.48
C THR A 72 3.38 -10.33 -19.93
N ARG A 73 3.60 -9.02 -20.14
CA ARG A 73 2.54 -8.13 -20.65
C ARG A 73 1.95 -8.64 -21.97
N SER A 74 2.81 -9.05 -22.90
CA SER A 74 2.40 -9.61 -24.20
C SER A 74 1.58 -10.90 -24.07
N GLY A 75 1.95 -11.77 -23.12
CA GLY A 75 1.19 -12.98 -22.81
C GLY A 75 -0.18 -12.67 -22.23
N ILE A 76 -0.27 -11.68 -21.33
CA ILE A 76 -1.56 -11.22 -20.77
C ILE A 76 -2.47 -10.67 -21.88
N ASP A 77 -1.95 -9.81 -22.75
CA ASP A 77 -2.74 -9.22 -23.82
C ASP A 77 -3.24 -10.28 -24.82
N SER A 78 -2.41 -11.28 -25.11
CA SER A 78 -2.81 -12.44 -25.93
C SER A 78 -3.94 -13.25 -25.26
N LEU A 79 -3.81 -13.54 -23.96
CA LEU A 79 -4.83 -14.28 -23.20
C LEU A 79 -6.17 -13.53 -23.19
N ARG A 80 -6.13 -12.20 -23.02
CA ARG A 80 -7.32 -11.34 -23.02
C ARG A 80 -8.06 -11.29 -24.35
N ASN A 81 -7.33 -11.46 -25.46
CA ASN A 81 -7.95 -11.48 -26.79
C ASN A 81 -8.69 -12.80 -27.06
N ILE A 82 -8.27 -13.89 -26.42
CA ILE A 82 -8.82 -15.24 -26.63
C ILE A 82 -9.97 -15.52 -25.66
N HIS A 83 -9.86 -15.05 -24.41
CA HIS A 83 -10.83 -15.33 -23.36
C HIS A 83 -11.68 -14.11 -23.03
N LYS A 84 -12.94 -14.34 -22.69
CA LYS A 84 -13.89 -13.27 -22.31
C LYS A 84 -14.11 -13.14 -20.81
N ASN A 85 -13.90 -14.21 -20.03
CA ASN A 85 -14.13 -14.32 -18.59
C ASN A 85 -13.12 -15.30 -17.96
N GLY A 86 -13.15 -15.45 -16.64
CA GLY A 86 -12.45 -16.54 -15.92
C GLY A 86 -11.01 -16.22 -15.48
N TYR A 87 -10.56 -14.98 -15.71
CA TYR A 87 -9.25 -14.51 -15.31
C TYR A 87 -9.34 -13.19 -14.55
N SER A 88 -8.54 -13.10 -13.50
CA SER A 88 -8.17 -11.83 -12.87
C SER A 88 -6.71 -11.54 -13.19
N PHE A 89 -6.35 -10.26 -13.27
CA PHE A 89 -5.04 -9.82 -13.74
C PHE A 89 -4.44 -8.85 -12.72
N LEU A 90 -3.29 -9.22 -12.16
CA LEU A 90 -2.49 -8.38 -11.30
C LEU A 90 -1.38 -7.73 -12.13
N TYR A 91 -1.64 -6.51 -12.57
CA TYR A 91 -0.70 -5.69 -13.32
C TYR A 91 0.23 -4.92 -12.41
N GLN A 92 1.39 -4.54 -12.94
CA GLN A 92 2.38 -3.72 -12.25
C GLN A 92 2.78 -2.48 -13.05
N LYS A 93 3.10 -1.40 -12.34
CA LYS A 93 3.56 -0.15 -12.93
C LYS A 93 4.47 0.61 -11.98
N ALA A 94 5.71 0.83 -12.41
CA ALA A 94 6.57 1.85 -11.82
C ALA A 94 6.04 3.25 -12.21
N SER A 95 6.02 4.17 -11.25
CA SER A 95 5.58 5.55 -11.47
C SER A 95 6.56 6.50 -10.80
N LYS A 96 6.97 7.55 -11.54
CA LYS A 96 7.70 8.68 -10.98
C LYS A 96 6.76 9.87 -10.92
N TYR A 97 6.65 10.48 -9.75
CA TYR A 97 5.94 11.73 -9.57
C TYR A 97 6.96 12.84 -9.33
N SER A 98 6.71 14.00 -9.90
CA SER A 98 7.49 15.20 -9.63
C SER A 98 6.55 16.36 -9.31
N GLU A 99 6.88 17.11 -8.26
CA GLU A 99 6.25 18.40 -7.98
C GLU A 99 7.23 19.50 -8.41
N ARG A 100 6.76 20.38 -9.28
CA ARG A 100 7.49 21.56 -9.71
C ARG A 100 6.93 22.78 -8.98
N ARG A 101 7.81 23.61 -8.45
CA ARG A 101 7.45 24.87 -7.79
C ARG A 101 8.10 26.04 -8.52
N PHE A 102 7.42 27.18 -8.43
CA PHE A 102 7.94 28.45 -8.91
C PHE A 102 8.67 29.15 -7.77
N ARG A 103 9.83 29.73 -8.09
CA ARG A 103 10.51 30.69 -7.23
C ARG A 103 10.86 31.91 -8.06
N GLU A 104 10.48 33.06 -7.54
CA GLU A 104 10.93 34.35 -8.03
C GLU A 104 12.12 34.78 -7.17
N ASP A 105 13.21 35.20 -7.82
CA ASP A 105 14.36 35.76 -7.11
C ASP A 105 14.15 37.25 -6.81
N ASN A 106 15.05 37.84 -6.03
CA ASN A 106 14.98 39.27 -5.66
C ASN A 106 15.19 40.22 -6.85
N LEU A 107 15.44 39.69 -8.06
CA LEU A 107 15.61 40.43 -9.31
C LEU A 107 14.38 40.26 -10.24
N GLY A 108 13.29 39.64 -9.76
CA GLY A 108 12.08 39.39 -10.53
C GLY A 108 12.21 38.27 -11.57
N ARG A 109 13.25 37.43 -11.48
CA ARG A 109 13.42 36.30 -12.39
C ARG A 109 12.67 35.09 -11.83
N SER A 110 11.69 34.62 -12.58
CA SER A 110 10.98 33.39 -12.27
C SER A 110 11.77 32.16 -12.74
N SER A 111 12.03 31.23 -11.82
CA SER A 111 12.57 29.91 -12.14
C SER A 111 11.59 28.82 -11.68
N THR A 112 11.50 27.75 -12.46
CA THR A 112 10.80 26.54 -12.05
C THR A 112 11.85 25.54 -11.56
N TYR A 113 11.67 24.99 -10.36
CA TYR A 113 12.53 23.93 -9.85
C TYR A 113 11.69 22.70 -9.50
N GLU A 114 12.26 21.51 -9.67
CA GLU A 114 11.67 20.29 -9.11
C GLU A 114 11.87 20.36 -7.60
N ALA A 115 10.79 20.59 -6.87
CA ALA A 115 10.80 20.66 -5.41
C ALA A 115 10.80 19.25 -4.79
N PHE A 116 10.30 18.27 -5.54
CA PHE A 116 10.16 16.91 -5.08
C PHE A 116 10.10 15.96 -6.27
N THR A 117 10.83 14.86 -6.21
CA THR A 117 10.59 13.70 -7.06
C THR A 117 10.49 12.46 -6.20
N PHE A 118 9.56 11.57 -6.53
CA PHE A 118 9.50 10.26 -5.88
C PHE A 118 9.16 9.16 -6.87
N SER A 119 9.73 7.99 -6.59
CA SER A 119 9.41 6.75 -7.27
C SER A 119 8.42 5.95 -6.42
N SER A 120 7.40 5.42 -7.05
CA SER A 120 6.44 4.50 -6.46
C SER A 120 6.25 3.31 -7.38
N TYR A 121 5.75 2.24 -6.80
CA TYR A 121 5.40 1.04 -7.53
C TYR A 121 3.96 0.68 -7.19
N ARG A 122 3.14 0.46 -8.21
CA ARG A 122 1.72 0.13 -8.01
C ARG A 122 1.39 -1.19 -8.67
N TYR A 123 0.67 -2.02 -7.92
CA TYR A 123 -0.04 -3.17 -8.44
C TYR A 123 -1.52 -2.86 -8.61
N PHE A 124 -2.12 -3.30 -9.71
CA PHE A 124 -3.54 -3.15 -10.01
C PHE A 124 -4.15 -4.52 -10.25
N LEU A 125 -5.15 -4.86 -9.47
CA LEU A 125 -5.97 -6.04 -9.70
C LEU A 125 -7.18 -5.65 -10.54
N ASN A 126 -7.32 -6.31 -11.68
CA ASN A 126 -8.47 -6.20 -12.56
C ASN A 126 -9.12 -7.58 -12.77
N ILE A 127 -10.37 -7.57 -13.22
CA ILE A 127 -11.07 -8.77 -13.72
C ILE A 127 -11.55 -8.53 -15.15
N LEU A 128 -11.69 -9.62 -15.89
CA LEU A 128 -12.27 -9.60 -17.23
C LEU A 128 -13.73 -10.05 -17.17
N ILE A 129 -14.64 -9.17 -17.58
CA ILE A 129 -16.07 -9.45 -17.70
C ILE A 129 -16.47 -9.15 -19.14
N GLU A 130 -16.89 -10.17 -19.88
CA GLU A 130 -17.32 -10.08 -21.28
C GLU A 130 -16.26 -9.41 -22.18
N GLY A 131 -14.99 -9.71 -21.92
CA GLY A 131 -13.84 -9.13 -22.64
C GLY A 131 -13.48 -7.69 -22.22
N LYS A 132 -14.21 -7.09 -21.29
CA LYS A 132 -13.93 -5.76 -20.75
C LYS A 132 -13.16 -5.86 -19.44
N ASN A 133 -12.20 -4.95 -19.26
CA ASN A 133 -11.37 -4.91 -18.07
C ASN A 133 -12.03 -4.05 -17.00
N HIS A 134 -12.29 -4.63 -15.83
CA HIS A 134 -12.89 -3.94 -14.68
C HIS A 134 -11.89 -3.84 -13.54
N PHE A 135 -11.70 -2.62 -13.05
CA PHE A 135 -10.80 -2.36 -11.93
C PHE A 135 -11.40 -2.84 -10.60
N VAL A 136 -10.64 -3.67 -9.87
CA VAL A 136 -11.02 -4.20 -8.56
C VAL A 136 -10.38 -3.38 -7.46
N THR A 137 -9.05 -3.37 -7.40
CA THR A 137 -8.28 -2.68 -6.36
C THR A 137 -6.84 -2.42 -6.80
N SER A 138 -6.11 -1.60 -6.05
CA SER A 138 -4.68 -1.35 -6.23
C SER A 138 -3.96 -1.29 -4.90
N ILE A 139 -2.68 -1.63 -4.94
CA ILE A 139 -1.75 -1.51 -3.80
C ILE A 139 -0.53 -0.73 -4.25
N ASP A 140 -0.23 0.34 -3.52
CA ASP A 140 0.85 1.26 -3.80
C ASP A 140 1.99 1.13 -2.78
N PHE A 141 3.22 1.12 -3.31
CA PHE A 141 4.46 1.09 -2.56
C PHE A 141 5.21 2.41 -2.72
N GLY A 142 5.84 2.87 -1.63
CA GLY A 142 6.62 4.11 -1.58
C GLY A 142 8.05 3.98 -2.11
N THR A 143 8.31 3.01 -2.98
CA THR A 143 9.61 2.75 -3.60
C THR A 143 9.37 2.04 -4.92
N ASN A 144 10.29 2.17 -5.87
CA ASN A 144 10.31 1.35 -7.09
C ASN A 144 11.15 0.07 -6.95
N ASN A 145 11.99 -0.03 -5.92
CA ASN A 145 12.82 -1.21 -5.65
C ASN A 145 12.09 -2.08 -4.63
N LEU A 146 11.31 -3.05 -5.11
CA LEU A 146 10.59 -3.97 -4.24
C LEU A 146 11.45 -5.19 -3.92
N ILE A 147 11.32 -5.66 -2.69
CA ILE A 147 11.96 -6.88 -2.19
C ILE A 147 10.89 -7.92 -1.83
N GLU A 148 11.32 -9.12 -1.42
CA GLU A 148 10.39 -10.21 -1.12
C GLU A 148 9.37 -9.88 -0.04
N THR A 149 9.77 -9.15 1.00
CA THR A 149 8.84 -8.69 2.04
C THR A 149 7.79 -7.69 1.52
N ASP A 150 8.07 -6.98 0.42
CA ASP A 150 7.07 -6.15 -0.27
C ASP A 150 6.04 -6.99 -1.00
N HIS A 151 6.48 -8.04 -1.71
CA HIS A 151 5.59 -8.97 -2.39
C HIS A 151 4.76 -9.79 -1.40
N LEU A 152 5.33 -10.22 -0.26
CA LEU A 152 4.57 -10.88 0.80
C LEU A 152 3.46 -9.97 1.33
N PHE A 153 3.79 -8.70 1.57
CA PHE A 153 2.81 -7.71 1.97
C PHE A 153 1.73 -7.48 0.89
N LEU A 154 2.11 -7.38 -0.38
CA LEU A 154 1.18 -7.28 -1.52
C LEU A 154 0.15 -8.42 -1.48
N TYR A 155 0.64 -9.66 -1.39
CA TYR A 155 -0.21 -10.84 -1.29
C TYR A 155 -1.15 -10.75 -0.08
N GLN A 156 -0.62 -10.47 1.12
CA GLN A 156 -1.40 -10.41 2.35
C GLN A 156 -2.53 -9.39 2.25
N GLN A 157 -2.21 -8.17 1.79
CA GLN A 157 -3.21 -7.11 1.64
C GLN A 157 -4.26 -7.45 0.59
N LEU A 158 -3.85 -8.01 -0.57
CA LEU A 158 -4.81 -8.44 -1.59
C LEU A 158 -5.75 -9.51 -1.05
N SER A 159 -5.22 -10.55 -0.38
CA SER A 159 -6.03 -11.63 0.20
C SER A 159 -7.02 -11.07 1.23
N LEU A 160 -6.54 -10.26 2.18
CA LEU A 160 -7.39 -9.67 3.21
C LEU A 160 -8.52 -8.82 2.60
N LEU A 161 -8.20 -7.96 1.63
CA LEU A 161 -9.17 -7.08 0.98
C LEU A 161 -10.21 -7.87 0.19
N ILE A 162 -9.77 -8.83 -0.63
CA ILE A 162 -10.67 -9.62 -1.48
C ILE A 162 -11.58 -10.50 -0.65
N GLN A 163 -11.03 -11.23 0.34
CA GLN A 163 -11.85 -12.06 1.22
C GLN A 163 -12.86 -11.22 2.01
N ALA A 164 -12.42 -10.10 2.60
CA ALA A 164 -13.33 -9.23 3.34
C ALA A 164 -14.45 -8.68 2.45
N SER A 165 -14.13 -8.24 1.23
CA SER A 165 -15.12 -7.75 0.27
C SER A 165 -16.08 -8.84 -0.19
N ALA A 166 -15.60 -10.06 -0.49
CA ALA A 166 -16.44 -11.17 -0.92
C ALA A 166 -17.44 -11.60 0.16
N GLU A 167 -17.01 -11.57 1.43
CA GLU A 167 -17.86 -11.78 2.61
C GLU A 167 -18.85 -10.62 2.88
N GLY A 168 -18.87 -9.58 2.05
CA GLY A 168 -19.75 -8.43 2.22
C GLY A 168 -19.38 -7.50 3.37
N LYS A 169 -18.14 -7.61 3.91
CA LYS A 169 -17.66 -6.67 4.93
C LYS A 169 -17.54 -5.29 4.33
N LYS A 170 -17.97 -4.28 5.08
CA LYS A 170 -17.89 -2.88 4.66
C LYS A 170 -16.48 -2.33 4.92
N PRO A 171 -16.01 -1.29 4.19
CA PRO A 171 -14.64 -0.76 4.34
C PRO A 171 -14.25 -0.41 5.79
N TRP A 172 -15.18 0.14 6.58
CA TRP A 172 -14.91 0.50 7.98
C TRP A 172 -14.81 -0.70 8.93
N HIS A 173 -15.12 -1.92 8.48
CA HIS A 173 -14.88 -3.15 9.24
C HIS A 173 -13.44 -3.65 9.05
N PHE A 174 -12.75 -3.20 8.00
CA PHE A 174 -11.39 -3.60 7.66
C PHE A 174 -10.37 -3.02 8.65
N PHE A 175 -10.56 -1.79 9.13
CA PHE A 175 -9.69 -1.16 10.13
C PHE A 175 -10.44 -0.81 11.42
N LYS A 176 -10.23 -1.60 12.48
CA LYS A 176 -10.90 -1.42 13.78
C LYS A 176 -9.94 -0.80 14.80
N VAL A 177 -9.89 0.53 14.86
CA VAL A 177 -8.96 1.31 15.71
C VAL A 177 -8.74 0.71 17.11
N ASN A 178 -9.80 0.42 17.87
CA ASN A 178 -9.63 -0.09 19.24
C ASN A 178 -8.98 -1.47 19.26
N ARG A 179 -9.47 -2.42 18.46
CA ARG A 179 -8.93 -3.80 18.40
C ARG A 179 -7.47 -3.78 17.94
N ASN A 180 -7.20 -3.02 16.89
CA ASN A 180 -5.89 -2.93 16.27
C ASN A 180 -4.85 -2.30 17.23
N LEU A 181 -5.27 -1.29 18.01
CA LEU A 181 -4.42 -0.69 19.04
C LEU A 181 -4.13 -1.65 20.19
N GLU A 182 -5.11 -2.39 20.69
CA GLU A 182 -4.85 -3.38 21.73
C GLU A 182 -3.90 -4.48 21.24
N GLN A 183 -4.07 -4.93 20.00
CA GLN A 183 -3.15 -5.88 19.38
C GLN A 183 -1.73 -5.31 19.24
N LEU A 184 -1.58 -4.05 18.83
CA LEU A 184 -0.28 -3.41 18.73
C LEU A 184 0.43 -3.30 20.09
N LYS A 185 -0.30 -2.88 21.13
CA LYS A 185 0.26 -2.75 22.50
C LYS A 185 0.73 -4.08 23.10
N ASN A 186 0.11 -5.18 22.67
CA ASN A 186 0.43 -6.55 23.10
C ASN A 186 1.40 -7.27 22.15
N SER A 187 1.99 -6.56 21.19
CA SER A 187 2.99 -7.08 20.26
C SER A 187 4.33 -6.39 20.47
N THR A 188 5.45 -7.07 20.17
CA THR A 188 6.73 -6.39 20.07
C THR A 188 6.83 -5.66 18.73
N LEU A 189 6.99 -4.34 18.75
CA LEU A 189 7.26 -3.55 17.56
C LEU A 189 8.73 -3.69 17.14
N VAL A 190 8.98 -4.45 16.07
CA VAL A 190 10.30 -4.63 15.50
C VAL A 190 10.58 -3.52 14.50
N MET A 191 11.69 -2.81 14.70
CA MET A 191 12.09 -1.71 13.83
C MET A 191 13.54 -1.89 13.38
N PRO A 192 13.84 -1.69 12.09
CA PRO A 192 15.19 -1.83 11.62
C PRO A 192 16.03 -0.61 12.04
N ARG A 193 17.23 -0.88 12.58
CA ARG A 193 18.16 0.12 13.13
C ARG A 193 18.47 1.24 12.15
N PHE A 194 18.55 0.94 10.85
CA PHE A 194 18.90 1.93 9.83
C PHE A 194 17.89 3.08 9.68
N LEU A 195 16.67 2.94 10.21
CA LEU A 195 15.67 4.02 10.20
C LEU A 195 16.01 5.16 11.17
N PHE A 196 16.83 4.90 12.18
CA PHE A 196 17.13 5.84 13.24
C PHE A 196 18.61 6.21 13.27
N LYS A 197 18.90 7.47 13.53
CA LYS A 197 20.27 7.87 13.91
C LYS A 197 20.54 7.32 15.30
N GLU A 198 21.79 6.95 15.58
CA GLU A 198 22.20 6.37 16.87
C GLU A 198 21.74 7.22 18.07
N LYS A 199 21.93 8.54 17.98
CA LYS A 199 21.48 9.52 19.00
C LYS A 199 19.96 9.61 19.20
N ASP A 200 19.19 9.20 18.19
CA ASP A 200 17.73 9.23 18.24
C ASP A 200 17.20 7.88 18.77
N SER A 201 17.90 6.77 18.49
CA SER A 201 17.56 5.43 18.98
C SER A 201 17.48 5.36 20.50
N SER A 202 18.36 6.07 21.23
CA SER A 202 18.33 6.14 22.70
C SER A 202 17.10 6.85 23.27
N LYS A 203 16.33 7.55 22.43
CA LYS A 203 15.12 8.30 22.83
C LYS A 203 13.84 7.55 22.50
N ILE A 204 13.90 6.34 21.95
CA ILE A 204 12.70 5.60 21.54
C ILE A 204 11.78 5.37 22.74
N GLU A 205 12.33 5.01 23.90
CA GLU A 205 11.57 4.78 25.14
C GLU A 205 10.81 6.03 25.60
N ASP A 206 11.27 7.24 25.27
CA ASP A 206 10.56 8.48 25.61
C ASP A 206 9.21 8.58 24.87
N TYR A 207 9.15 8.02 23.66
CA TYR A 207 8.02 8.20 22.73
C TYR A 207 7.23 6.92 22.46
N TYR A 208 7.75 5.74 22.78
CA TYR A 208 7.07 4.47 22.61
C TYR A 208 7.18 3.64 23.90
N LYS A 209 6.05 3.46 24.59
CA LYS A 209 5.99 2.89 25.94
C LYS A 209 5.67 1.38 25.97
N HIS A 210 5.65 0.73 24.82
CA HIS A 210 5.34 -0.69 24.66
C HIS A 210 6.57 -1.44 24.15
N ASP A 211 6.54 -2.77 24.18
CA ASP A 211 7.65 -3.61 23.77
C ASP A 211 8.11 -3.29 22.34
N TYR A 212 9.41 -3.09 22.18
CA TYR A 212 10.02 -2.88 20.88
C TYR A 212 11.39 -3.53 20.80
N GLN A 213 11.85 -3.75 19.58
CA GLN A 213 13.17 -4.30 19.31
C GLN A 213 13.81 -3.58 18.12
N LEU A 214 15.08 -3.23 18.27
CA LEU A 214 15.90 -2.73 17.16
C LEU A 214 16.74 -3.87 16.58
N VAL A 215 16.54 -4.15 15.30
CA VAL A 215 17.21 -5.25 14.58
C VAL A 215 17.97 -4.74 13.35
N ASP A 216 18.89 -5.52 12.80
CA ASP A 216 19.46 -5.24 11.48
C ASP A 216 18.45 -5.55 10.35
N PHE A 217 18.84 -5.25 9.12
CA PHE A 217 17.96 -5.42 7.96
C PHE A 217 17.66 -6.89 7.63
N ASN A 218 18.56 -7.82 7.91
CA ASN A 218 18.35 -9.23 7.60
C ASN A 218 17.37 -9.86 8.59
N ALA A 219 17.62 -9.67 9.89
CA ALA A 219 16.70 -10.10 10.94
C ALA A 219 15.31 -9.45 10.79
N TYR A 220 15.26 -8.21 10.31
CA TYR A 220 14.00 -7.54 9.98
C TYR A 220 13.23 -8.23 8.84
N GLN A 221 13.92 -8.67 7.79
CA GLN A 221 13.29 -9.36 6.68
C GLN A 221 12.85 -10.77 7.07
N GLU A 222 13.71 -11.54 7.76
CA GLU A 222 13.43 -12.90 8.21
C GLU A 222 12.17 -12.95 9.09
N LEU A 223 12.03 -12.05 10.05
CA LEU A 223 10.83 -11.86 10.86
C LEU A 223 9.55 -11.79 10.00
N ILE A 224 9.58 -10.97 8.94
CA ILE A 224 8.43 -10.72 8.08
C ILE A 224 8.14 -11.95 7.23
N LEU A 225 9.15 -12.56 6.63
CA LEU A 225 9.02 -13.76 5.80
C LEU A 225 8.54 -14.97 6.61
N ASN A 226 9.03 -15.12 7.84
CA ASN A 226 8.64 -16.17 8.78
C ASN A 226 7.27 -15.93 9.44
N LYS A 227 6.64 -14.77 9.21
CA LYS A 227 5.32 -14.42 9.75
C LYS A 227 5.25 -14.56 11.27
N GLU A 228 6.27 -14.07 11.98
CA GLU A 228 6.41 -14.30 13.41
C GLU A 228 5.21 -13.81 14.23
N THR A 229 4.62 -14.70 15.02
CA THR A 229 3.46 -14.38 15.87
C THR A 229 3.86 -13.46 17.02
N GLY A 230 2.98 -12.52 17.39
CA GLY A 230 3.24 -11.59 18.49
C GLY A 230 4.21 -10.45 18.13
N LYS A 231 4.63 -10.36 16.86
CA LYS A 231 5.49 -9.29 16.35
C LYS A 231 4.74 -8.39 15.38
N SER A 232 5.13 -7.12 15.38
CA SER A 232 4.68 -6.15 14.39
C SER A 232 5.86 -5.37 13.82
N TYR A 233 5.71 -4.82 12.62
CA TYR A 233 6.80 -4.16 11.90
C TYR A 233 6.33 -2.88 11.22
N ILE A 234 7.27 -1.97 10.91
CA ILE A 234 6.96 -0.69 10.28
C ILE A 234 7.14 -0.76 8.76
N LYS A 235 6.09 -0.48 8.01
CA LYS A 235 6.19 -0.36 6.54
C LYS A 235 5.91 1.08 6.10
N ILE A 236 6.74 1.59 5.20
CA ILE A 236 6.45 2.86 4.50
C ILE A 236 5.60 2.56 3.28
N ILE A 237 4.57 3.36 3.12
CA ILE A 237 3.58 3.22 2.06
C ILE A 237 3.37 4.56 1.38
N TRP A 238 2.88 4.51 0.15
CA TRP A 238 2.44 5.69 -0.58
C TRP A 238 0.91 5.75 -0.56
N SER A 239 0.36 6.93 -0.25
CA SER A 239 -1.06 7.19 -0.42
C SER A 239 -1.27 8.06 -1.68
N PRO A 240 -1.79 7.50 -2.78
CA PRO A 240 -2.11 8.27 -3.98
C PRO A 240 -3.12 9.39 -3.74
N GLN A 241 -4.10 9.14 -2.86
CA GLN A 241 -5.17 10.10 -2.54
C GLN A 241 -4.61 11.37 -1.89
N HIS A 242 -3.84 11.19 -0.82
CA HIS A 242 -3.25 12.30 -0.05
C HIS A 242 -1.94 12.82 -0.63
N LYS A 243 -1.43 12.17 -1.68
CA LYS A 243 -0.13 12.45 -2.29
C LYS A 243 0.99 12.61 -1.26
N LEU A 244 1.05 11.69 -0.30
CA LEU A 244 2.05 11.72 0.77
C LEU A 244 2.52 10.33 1.18
N TYR A 245 3.73 10.28 1.75
CA TYR A 245 4.24 9.11 2.46
C TYR A 245 3.49 8.93 3.78
N MET A 246 3.13 7.69 4.03
CA MET A 246 2.64 7.26 5.32
C MET A 246 3.52 6.13 5.79
N TRP A 247 3.51 5.86 7.09
CA TRP A 247 4.01 4.60 7.61
C TRP A 247 2.91 3.92 8.40
N ILE A 248 2.92 2.62 8.30
CA ILE A 248 1.96 1.75 8.95
C ILE A 248 2.71 0.79 9.86
N VAL A 249 2.00 0.32 10.88
CA VAL A 249 2.45 -0.83 11.65
C VAL A 249 1.64 -2.02 11.21
N VAL A 250 2.32 -3.10 10.87
CA VAL A 250 1.76 -4.31 10.28
C VAL A 250 2.01 -5.48 11.22
N ASN A 251 1.00 -6.31 11.46
CA ASN A 251 1.18 -7.58 12.15
C ASN A 251 1.96 -8.54 11.24
N ALA A 252 3.08 -9.08 11.72
CA ALA A 252 3.93 -9.97 10.92
C ALA A 252 3.21 -11.27 10.50
N SER A 253 2.34 -11.79 11.36
CA SER A 253 1.67 -13.08 11.13
C SER A 253 0.67 -13.08 9.97
N ASP A 254 -0.19 -12.07 9.89
CA ASP A 254 -1.32 -12.01 8.97
C ASP A 254 -1.29 -10.81 8.02
N GLY A 255 -0.34 -9.90 8.18
CA GLY A 255 -0.26 -8.67 7.40
C GLY A 255 -1.30 -7.62 7.79
N ALA A 256 -2.08 -7.81 8.86
CA ALA A 256 -3.11 -6.84 9.24
C ALA A 256 -2.47 -5.49 9.62
N ILE A 257 -3.04 -4.40 9.11
CA ILE A 257 -2.59 -3.05 9.45
C ILE A 257 -3.13 -2.68 10.83
N LEU A 258 -2.21 -2.51 11.79
CA LEU A 258 -2.53 -2.20 13.19
C LEU A 258 -2.59 -0.69 13.46
N SER A 259 -1.75 0.07 12.76
CA SER A 259 -1.68 1.53 12.91
C SER A 259 -1.35 2.19 11.59
N ILE A 260 -1.87 3.40 11.41
CA ILE A 260 -1.66 4.23 10.24
C ILE A 260 -1.20 5.61 10.70
N ASN A 261 -0.06 6.06 10.18
CA ASN A 261 0.53 7.34 10.52
C ASN A 261 0.86 8.12 9.25
N SER A 262 0.06 9.15 8.97
CA SER A 262 0.32 10.11 7.90
C SER A 262 1.15 11.28 8.39
N PHE A 263 2.03 11.78 7.54
CA PHE A 263 2.70 13.06 7.76
C PHE A 263 2.07 14.14 6.90
N GLY A 264 1.40 15.10 7.55
CA GLY A 264 1.18 16.41 6.94
C GLY A 264 2.43 17.26 7.12
N GLY A 265 2.96 17.83 6.03
CA GLY A 265 3.94 18.93 6.13
C GLY A 265 5.42 18.54 6.23
N LEU A 266 5.86 17.43 5.62
CA LEU A 266 7.27 17.40 5.20
C LEU A 266 7.41 18.42 4.06
N HIS A 267 8.15 19.50 4.31
CA HIS A 267 8.74 20.28 3.22
C HIS A 267 9.72 19.33 2.53
N PHE A 268 9.25 18.66 1.49
CA PHE A 268 10.09 17.87 0.63
C PHE A 268 11.13 18.81 0.02
N SER A 269 12.40 18.62 0.42
CA SER A 269 13.55 19.07 -0.35
C SER A 269 13.94 17.97 -1.34
N ASN A 270 14.81 18.32 -2.29
CA ASN A 270 15.03 17.52 -3.50
C ASN A 270 15.57 16.09 -3.28
N GLU A 271 15.92 15.67 -2.06
CA GLU A 271 16.56 14.36 -1.77
C GLU A 271 16.17 13.78 -0.39
N GLN A 272 14.89 13.76 -0.02
CA GLN A 272 14.50 13.11 1.24
C GLN A 272 14.58 11.58 1.12
N THR A 273 15.41 10.97 1.98
CA THR A 273 15.51 9.51 2.09
C THR A 273 14.42 8.95 3.00
N VAL A 274 14.11 7.65 2.88
CA VAL A 274 13.21 6.87 3.76
C VAL A 274 13.43 7.16 5.26
N LYS A 275 14.67 7.48 5.67
CA LYS A 275 15.06 7.81 7.06
C LYS A 275 14.42 9.09 7.59
N GLU A 276 13.91 9.96 6.72
CA GLU A 276 13.28 11.23 7.12
C GLU A 276 11.77 11.09 7.35
N VAL A 277 11.18 9.98 6.87
CA VAL A 277 9.77 9.67 7.04
C VAL A 277 9.49 9.35 8.51
N ILE A 278 10.26 8.46 9.13
CA ILE A 278 9.97 8.00 10.50
C ILE A 278 10.87 8.75 11.49
N LYS A 279 10.29 9.69 12.25
CA LYS A 279 11.00 10.35 13.36
C LYS A 279 10.61 9.70 14.69
N VAL A 280 11.59 9.48 15.57
CA VAL A 280 11.40 8.86 16.89
C VAL A 280 10.27 9.53 17.69
N LYS A 281 10.20 10.88 17.67
CA LYS A 281 9.15 11.64 18.37
C LYS A 281 7.72 11.34 17.91
N TYR A 282 7.55 10.69 16.76
CA TYR A 282 6.26 10.35 16.16
C TYR A 282 5.83 8.91 16.46
N LEU A 283 6.68 8.08 17.07
CA LEU A 283 6.32 6.71 17.48
C LEU A 283 5.13 6.70 18.45
N LYS A 284 4.98 7.74 19.28
CA LYS A 284 3.82 7.92 20.18
C LYS A 284 2.48 7.92 19.46
N TYR A 285 2.45 8.24 18.17
CA TYR A 285 1.21 8.27 17.40
C TYR A 285 0.76 6.89 16.94
N ALA A 286 1.66 5.89 16.90
CA ALA A 286 1.29 4.52 16.55
C ALA A 286 0.26 3.93 17.52
N THR A 287 0.37 4.26 18.80
CA THR A 287 -0.56 3.76 19.84
C THR A 287 -1.58 4.81 20.32
N SER A 288 -1.55 6.02 19.77
CA SER A 288 -2.49 7.09 20.13
C SER A 288 -3.86 6.88 19.49
N LYS A 289 -4.87 6.59 20.31
CA LYS A 289 -6.28 6.43 19.87
C LYS A 289 -6.81 7.65 19.12
N LEU A 290 -6.46 8.86 19.55
CA LEU A 290 -6.87 10.08 18.87
C LEU A 290 -6.22 10.19 17.49
N ALA A 291 -4.90 9.99 17.41
CA ALA A 291 -4.17 10.03 16.15
C ALA A 291 -4.69 8.97 15.17
N GLN A 292 -4.89 7.73 15.63
CA GLN A 292 -5.42 6.65 14.81
C GLN A 292 -6.86 6.90 14.35
N LYS A 293 -7.73 7.50 15.18
CA LYS A 293 -9.06 7.93 14.75
C LYS A 293 -9.00 9.00 13.66
N VAL A 294 -8.06 9.93 13.74
CA VAL A 294 -7.86 10.99 12.73
C VAL A 294 -7.29 10.40 11.45
N ASN A 295 -6.19 9.66 11.54
CA ASN A 295 -5.52 9.04 10.39
C ASN A 295 -6.41 8.02 9.68
N ASN A 296 -7.26 7.28 10.40
CA ASN A 296 -8.25 6.39 9.80
C ASN A 296 -9.31 7.15 8.97
N ARG A 297 -9.64 8.41 9.31
CA ARG A 297 -10.53 9.21 8.45
C ARG A 297 -9.92 9.45 7.07
N TYR A 298 -8.60 9.65 7.03
CA TYR A 298 -7.86 9.80 5.79
C TYR A 298 -7.57 8.44 5.13
N GLY A 299 -7.37 7.39 5.93
CA GLY A 299 -7.03 6.04 5.48
C GLY A 299 -8.21 5.18 5.03
N TRP A 300 -9.47 5.47 5.38
CA TRP A 300 -10.58 4.57 5.04
C TRP A 300 -11.98 5.21 4.97
N LYS A 301 -12.16 6.52 5.27
CA LYS A 301 -13.52 7.12 5.33
C LYS A 301 -13.96 7.85 4.06
N LEU A 302 -15.14 7.43 3.58
CA LEU A 302 -15.92 7.99 2.45
C LEU A 302 -16.62 9.14 3.15
N LYS A 303 -16.46 10.34 2.64
CA LYS A 303 -17.64 11.18 2.61
C LYS A 303 -18.56 10.49 1.61
N ILE A 304 -19.57 9.80 2.13
CA ILE A 304 -20.78 9.45 1.38
C ILE A 304 -21.45 10.78 1.04
#